data_AF-A0A7W0F3V5-F1
#
_entry.id   AF-A0A7W0F3V5-F1
#
_cell.length_a   1.000
_cell.length_b   1.000
_cell.length_c   1.000
_cell.angle_alpha   90.00
_cell.angle_beta   90.00
_cell.angle_gamma   90.00
#
_symmetry.space_group_name_H-M   'P 1'
#
loop_
_entity.id
_entity.type
_entity.pdbx_description
1 polymer ?
#
loop_
_entity_poly.entity_id
_entity_poly.type
_entity_poly.pdbx_seq_one_letter_code
_entity_poly.pdbx_strand_id
1 'polypeptide(L)'
;MRLLKKLFKSGKHYSVYVVRLDNKIKQFEKVFDLNRSRDLEKPCIYVGMTGLKVAERFKNHRSGYKSSSWVHKYGIALMPSLYEHLNPMTYKEAVKMEVDLAEDLRRRGYTVLGGH
;
A
#
# COMPACT_ATOMS: atom_id res chain seq x y z
N MET A 1 -4.92 -37.02 7.98
CA MET A 1 -4.53 -35.72 8.60
C MET A 1 -4.80 -34.50 7.69
N ARG A 2 -5.99 -34.38 7.08
CA ARG A 2 -6.40 -33.20 6.27
C ARG A 2 -7.29 -32.21 7.04
N LEU A 3 -7.82 -32.60 8.20
CA LEU A 3 -8.75 -31.78 9.00
C LEU A 3 -8.04 -30.72 9.87
N LEU A 4 -6.80 -30.96 10.32
CA LEU A 4 -6.10 -30.04 11.23
C LEU A 4 -5.56 -28.77 10.56
N LYS A 5 -5.35 -28.76 9.24
CA LYS A 5 -4.93 -27.53 8.51
C LYS A 5 -6.04 -26.48 8.36
N LYS A 6 -7.31 -26.86 8.55
CA LYS A 6 -8.45 -25.93 8.44
C LYS A 6 -8.73 -25.16 9.74
N LEU A 7 -8.18 -25.61 10.86
CA LEU A 7 -8.49 -25.09 12.20
C LEU A 7 -7.54 -23.96 12.68
N PHE A 8 -6.56 -23.55 11.87
CA PHE A 8 -5.63 -22.45 12.19
C PHE A 8 -5.34 -21.50 11.02
N LYS A 9 -6.33 -21.21 10.14
CA LYS A 9 -6.30 -19.92 9.43
C LYS A 9 -6.89 -18.91 10.41
N SER A 10 -6.05 -18.16 11.11
CA SER A 10 -6.39 -17.19 12.16
C SER A 10 -7.31 -16.02 11.70
N GLY A 11 -8.06 -16.16 10.61
CA GLY A 11 -8.71 -15.06 9.91
C GLY A 11 -7.72 -14.08 9.26
N LYS A 12 -6.44 -14.14 9.63
CA LYS A 12 -5.37 -13.25 9.16
C LYS A 12 -4.88 -13.65 7.79
N HIS A 13 -5.39 -12.96 6.78
CA HIS A 13 -4.96 -13.10 5.39
C HIS A 13 -4.96 -11.76 4.66
N TYR A 14 -5.24 -10.67 5.38
CA TYR A 14 -5.12 -9.33 4.85
C TYR A 14 -3.71 -8.82 5.08
N SER A 15 -3.29 -7.90 4.23
CA SER A 15 -1.96 -7.30 4.27
C SER A 15 -2.04 -5.87 3.80
N VAL A 16 -1.29 -4.99 4.47
CA VAL A 16 -0.94 -3.68 3.89
C VAL A 16 0.22 -3.85 2.92
N TYR A 17 0.33 -2.93 1.97
CA TYR A 17 1.43 -2.89 1.01
C TYR A 17 1.76 -1.46 0.60
N VAL A 18 3.01 -1.26 0.19
CA VAL A 18 3.52 0.00 -0.32
C VAL A 18 4.09 -0.21 -1.72
N VAL A 19 3.67 0.64 -2.65
CA VAL A 19 4.18 0.68 -4.03
C VAL A 19 4.93 1.98 -4.25
N ARG A 20 6.16 1.91 -4.76
CA ARG A 20 6.88 3.07 -5.30
C ARG A 20 6.18 3.56 -6.56
N LEU A 21 5.90 4.86 -6.63
CA LEU A 21 5.33 5.53 -7.79
C LEU A 21 6.41 6.33 -8.54
N ASP A 22 6.17 6.57 -9.83
CA ASP A 22 6.96 7.51 -10.63
C ASP A 22 6.88 8.93 -10.05
N ASN A 23 8.03 9.61 -9.94
CA ASN A 23 8.12 10.97 -9.44
C ASN A 23 7.35 11.98 -10.30
N LYS A 24 6.99 11.64 -11.55
CA LYS A 24 6.09 12.44 -12.40
C LYS A 24 4.79 12.81 -11.70
N ILE A 25 4.32 12.04 -10.70
CA ILE A 25 3.11 12.41 -9.98
C ILE A 25 3.23 13.71 -9.18
N LYS A 26 4.46 14.16 -8.86
CA LYS A 26 4.72 15.41 -8.12
C LYS A 26 4.20 16.65 -8.86
N GLN A 27 3.97 16.55 -10.18
CA GLN A 27 3.44 17.65 -11.00
C GLN A 27 1.94 17.92 -10.80
N PHE A 28 1.19 16.98 -10.19
CA PHE A 28 -0.25 17.14 -10.00
C PHE A 28 -0.54 17.93 -8.73
N GLU A 29 -1.31 19.02 -8.85
CA GLU A 29 -1.68 19.92 -7.74
C GLU A 29 -2.29 19.16 -6.55
N LYS A 30 -3.23 18.25 -6.80
CA LYS A 30 -3.81 17.40 -5.74
C LYS A 30 -2.78 16.58 -4.94
N VAL A 31 -1.65 16.21 -5.55
CA VAL A 31 -0.59 15.47 -4.86
C VAL A 31 0.17 16.41 -3.93
N PHE A 32 0.37 17.67 -4.36
CA PHE A 32 0.94 18.72 -3.52
C PHE A 32 0.05 19.01 -2.31
N ASP A 33 -1.26 19.21 -2.51
CA ASP A 33 -2.18 19.54 -1.42
C ASP A 33 -2.27 18.45 -0.35
N LEU A 34 -2.27 17.18 -0.76
CA LEU A 34 -2.28 16.04 0.15
C LEU A 34 -0.95 15.85 0.90
N ASN A 35 0.15 16.45 0.42
CA ASN A 35 1.51 16.21 0.91
C ASN A 35 2.32 17.51 1.00
N ARG A 36 1.78 18.51 1.70
CA ARG A 36 2.40 19.85 1.82
C ARG A 36 3.76 19.85 2.52
N SER A 37 3.95 18.97 3.49
CA SER A 37 5.19 18.84 4.28
C SER A 37 6.16 17.77 3.74
N ARG A 38 6.00 17.34 2.48
CA ARG A 38 6.83 16.28 1.90
C ARG A 38 8.29 16.72 1.70
N ASP A 39 9.17 15.74 1.82
CA ASP A 39 10.56 15.83 1.39
C ASP A 39 10.65 15.50 -0.11
N LEU A 40 11.22 16.41 -0.91
CA LEU A 40 11.32 16.25 -2.35
C LEU A 40 12.33 15.18 -2.76
N GLU A 41 13.29 14.82 -1.90
CA GLU A 41 14.25 13.75 -2.16
C GLU A 41 13.64 12.37 -1.90
N LYS A 42 12.54 12.31 -1.13
CA LYS A 42 11.88 11.04 -0.85
C LYS A 42 11.04 10.52 -2.03
N PRO A 43 10.96 9.19 -2.18
CA PRO A 43 10.12 8.57 -3.18
C PRO A 43 8.65 8.93 -3.02
N CYS A 44 7.95 9.00 -4.14
CA CYS A 44 6.49 8.91 -4.17
C CYS A 44 6.03 7.49 -3.92
N ILE A 45 5.00 7.31 -3.11
CA ILE A 45 4.48 5.98 -2.76
C ILE A 45 2.95 5.95 -2.73
N TYR A 46 2.41 4.75 -2.95
CA TYR A 46 1.02 4.41 -2.71
C TYR A 46 0.92 3.40 -1.56
N VAL A 47 0.04 3.65 -0.60
CA VAL A 47 -0.27 2.72 0.50
C VAL A 47 -1.64 2.10 0.23
N GLY A 48 -1.75 0.78 0.39
CA GLY A 48 -3.01 0.07 0.21
C GLY A 48 -3.14 -1.15 1.12
N MET A 49 -4.34 -1.73 1.22
CA MET A 49 -4.54 -3.06 1.79
C MET A 49 -5.16 -4.06 0.80
N THR A 50 -4.99 -5.35 1.07
CA THR A 50 -5.56 -6.43 0.26
C THR A 50 -5.77 -7.71 1.04
N GLY A 51 -6.79 -8.50 0.66
CA GLY A 51 -6.95 -9.91 1.07
C GLY A 51 -6.33 -10.92 0.09
N LEU A 52 -5.72 -10.44 -1.00
CA LEU A 52 -4.95 -11.27 -1.95
C LEU A 52 -3.49 -11.35 -1.50
N LYS A 53 -2.69 -12.17 -2.19
CA LYS A 53 -1.23 -12.02 -2.10
C LYS A 53 -0.83 -10.63 -2.61
N VAL A 54 0.06 -9.93 -1.92
CA VAL A 54 0.48 -8.58 -2.30
C VAL A 54 1.02 -8.51 -3.74
N ALA A 55 1.80 -9.50 -4.17
CA ALA A 55 2.30 -9.60 -5.55
C ALA A 55 1.17 -9.73 -6.58
N GLU A 56 0.13 -10.51 -6.26
CA GLU A 56 -1.05 -10.67 -7.13
C GLU A 56 -1.84 -9.37 -7.20
N ARG A 57 -2.05 -8.70 -6.06
CA ARG A 57 -2.69 -7.39 -6.01
C ARG A 57 -1.92 -6.36 -6.84
N PHE A 58 -0.59 -6.35 -6.76
CA PHE A 58 0.24 -5.46 -7.56
C PHE A 58 0.14 -5.78 -9.06
N LYS A 59 0.12 -7.05 -9.45
CA LYS A 59 -0.14 -7.45 -10.85
C LYS A 59 -1.49 -6.94 -11.35
N ASN A 60 -2.55 -7.11 -10.55
CA ASN A 60 -3.87 -6.58 -10.87
C ASN A 60 -3.84 -5.05 -11.04
N HIS A 61 -3.11 -4.36 -10.17
CA HIS A 61 -2.95 -2.92 -10.31
C HIS A 61 -2.31 -2.52 -11.64
N ARG A 62 -1.20 -3.18 -12.00
CA ARG A 62 -0.45 -2.92 -13.24
C ARG A 62 -1.27 -3.25 -14.49
N SER A 63 -2.13 -4.27 -14.46
CA SER A 63 -3.04 -4.59 -15.57
C SER A 63 -4.29 -3.72 -15.64
N GLY A 64 -4.53 -2.83 -14.65
CA GLY A 64 -5.72 -1.99 -14.58
C GLY A 64 -6.95 -2.70 -13.99
N TYR A 65 -6.83 -3.97 -13.57
CA TYR A 65 -7.93 -4.73 -12.99
C TYR A 65 -8.14 -4.35 -11.51
N LYS A 66 -9.34 -3.86 -11.17
CA LYS A 66 -9.70 -3.42 -9.80
C LYS A 66 -8.60 -2.58 -9.16
N SER A 67 -8.17 -1.56 -9.91
CA SER A 67 -6.92 -0.84 -9.67
C SER A 67 -7.14 0.62 -9.27
N SER A 68 -6.24 1.13 -8.43
CA SER A 68 -6.00 2.56 -8.26
C SER A 68 -5.36 3.11 -9.53
N SER A 69 -5.92 4.19 -10.07
CA SER A 69 -5.40 4.87 -11.26
C SER A 69 -3.95 5.31 -11.09
N TRP A 70 -3.53 5.64 -9.87
CA TRP A 70 -2.15 5.99 -9.54
C TRP A 70 -1.20 4.81 -9.72
N VAL A 71 -1.54 3.64 -9.18
CA VAL A 71 -0.68 2.45 -9.27
C VAL A 71 -0.69 1.88 -10.69
N HIS A 72 -1.83 1.91 -11.38
CA HIS A 72 -1.93 1.48 -12.77
C HIS A 72 -1.03 2.31 -13.69
N LYS A 73 -1.12 3.64 -13.61
CA LYS A 73 -0.39 4.55 -14.52
C LYS A 73 1.06 4.79 -14.10
N TYR A 74 1.33 4.83 -12.79
CA TYR A 74 2.62 5.29 -12.25
C TYR A 74 3.31 4.31 -11.30
N GLY A 75 2.74 3.13 -11.03
CA GLY A 75 3.35 2.14 -10.14
C GLY A 75 4.61 1.53 -10.71
N ILE A 76 5.73 1.61 -9.99
CA ILE A 76 7.04 1.08 -10.39
C ILE A 76 7.29 -0.30 -9.78
N ALA A 77 7.32 -0.40 -8.45
CA ALA A 77 7.67 -1.63 -7.74
C ALA A 77 7.11 -1.63 -6.31
N LEU A 78 6.96 -2.81 -5.72
CA LEU A 78 6.67 -2.95 -4.29
C LEU A 78 7.87 -2.52 -3.44
N MET A 79 7.62 -2.02 -2.23
CA MET A 79 8.64 -1.67 -1.25
C MET A 79 8.46 -2.47 0.07
N PRO A 80 8.83 -3.77 0.10
CA PRO A 80 8.54 -4.66 1.24
C PRO A 80 9.11 -4.18 2.58
N SER A 81 10.28 -3.54 2.57
CA SER A 81 10.91 -2.98 3.79
C SER A 81 10.02 -2.00 4.56
N LEU A 82 9.01 -1.40 3.91
CA LEU A 82 8.08 -0.45 4.53
C LEU A 82 6.85 -1.12 5.17
N TYR A 83 6.55 -2.39 4.88
CA TYR A 83 5.27 -2.99 5.30
C TYR A 83 5.30 -4.47 5.67
N GLU A 84 6.29 -5.24 5.23
CA GLU A 84 6.24 -6.70 5.34
C GLU A 84 6.19 -7.19 6.79
N HIS A 85 6.93 -6.51 7.68
CA HIS A 85 6.95 -6.77 9.12
C HIS A 85 5.61 -6.51 9.83
N LEU A 86 4.65 -5.85 9.17
CA LEU A 86 3.32 -5.57 9.72
C LEU A 86 2.32 -6.70 9.39
N ASN A 87 2.65 -7.59 8.47
CA ASN A 87 1.73 -8.60 7.94
C ASN A 87 1.94 -9.99 8.58
N PRO A 88 0.91 -10.86 8.60
CA PRO A 88 -0.47 -10.68 8.14
C PRO A 88 -1.44 -10.20 9.24
N MET A 89 -2.61 -9.71 8.82
CA MET A 89 -3.62 -9.09 9.68
C MET A 89 -5.04 -9.59 9.37
N THR A 90 -5.97 -9.38 10.30
CA THR A 90 -7.41 -9.43 10.03
C THR A 90 -7.84 -8.25 9.15
N TYR A 91 -9.05 -8.30 8.58
CA TYR A 91 -9.57 -7.19 7.78
C TYR A 91 -9.60 -5.86 8.57
N LYS A 92 -10.14 -5.88 9.79
CA LYS A 92 -10.28 -4.68 10.64
C LYS A 92 -8.91 -4.09 10.98
N GLU A 93 -7.95 -4.93 11.33
CA GLU A 93 -6.57 -4.50 11.59
C GLU A 93 -5.93 -3.90 10.31
N ALA A 94 -6.13 -4.51 9.15
CA ALA A 94 -5.56 -4.03 7.89
C ALA A 94 -6.14 -2.68 7.43
N VAL A 95 -7.45 -2.46 7.60
CA VAL A 95 -8.09 -1.16 7.31
C VAL A 95 -7.50 -0.06 8.19
N LYS A 96 -7.37 -0.33 9.50
CA LYS A 96 -6.75 0.63 10.41
C LYS A 96 -5.27 0.87 10.07
N MET A 97 -4.52 -0.20 9.82
CA MET A 97 -3.09 -0.12 9.52
C MET A 97 -2.82 0.59 8.19
N GLU A 98 -3.72 0.51 7.21
CA GLU A 98 -3.60 1.25 5.94
C GLU A 98 -3.54 2.77 6.18
N VAL A 99 -4.41 3.27 7.06
CA VAL A 99 -4.45 4.69 7.45
C VAL A 99 -3.23 5.06 8.29
N ASP A 100 -2.97 4.29 9.36
CA ASP A 100 -1.88 4.56 10.31
C ASP A 100 -0.51 4.59 9.58
N LEU A 101 -0.25 3.60 8.70
CA LEU A 101 0.99 3.53 7.90
C LEU A 101 1.12 4.71 6.93
N ALA A 102 0.03 5.12 6.29
CA ALA A 102 0.06 6.26 5.37
C ALA A 102 0.39 7.56 6.10
N GLU A 103 -0.17 7.78 7.28
CA GLU A 103 0.15 8.95 8.11
C GLU A 103 1.59 8.93 8.61
N ASP A 104 2.08 7.78 9.09
CA ASP A 104 3.48 7.64 9.53
C ASP A 104 4.47 7.94 8.40
N LEU A 105 4.19 7.46 7.20
CA LEU A 105 5.05 7.71 6.05
C LEU A 105 4.97 9.18 5.61
N ARG A 106 3.81 9.85 5.70
CA ARG A 106 3.71 11.31 5.50
C ARG A 106 4.52 12.08 6.53
N ARG A 107 4.45 11.72 7.82
CA ARG A 107 5.26 12.32 8.90
C ARG A 107 6.75 12.14 8.66
N ARG A 108 7.14 11.01 8.05
CA ARG A 108 8.53 10.74 7.62
C ARG A 108 8.91 11.48 6.33
N GLY A 109 8.04 12.30 5.75
CA GLY A 109 8.34 13.12 4.57
C GLY A 109 8.12 12.44 3.22
N TYR A 110 7.54 11.23 3.16
CA TYR A 110 7.20 10.62 1.87
C TYR A 110 6.05 11.39 1.19
N THR A 111 6.01 11.34 -0.14
CA THR A 111 4.79 11.74 -0.89
C THR A 111 3.86 10.54 -0.93
N VAL A 112 2.75 10.58 -0.20
CA VAL A 112 1.85 9.43 -0.01
C VAL A 112 0.50 9.65 -0.67
N LEU A 113 0.10 8.67 -1.48
CA LEU A 113 -1.27 8.47 -1.97
C LEU A 113 -1.83 7.16 -1.41
N GLY A 114 -3.16 6.98 -1.43
CA GLY A 114 -3.77 5.86 -0.71
C GLY A 114 -3.96 6.17 0.78
N GLY A 115 -4.20 5.14 1.60
CA GLY A 115 -4.32 5.34 3.05
C GLY A 115 -5.65 5.91 3.52
N HIS A 116 -6.79 5.47 2.99
CA HIS A 116 -8.14 5.96 3.30
C HIS A 116 -9.10 4.83 3.59
#